data_AF-A0A3A8UGB7-F1
#
_entry.id   AF-A0A3A8UGB7-F1
#
_cell.length_a   1.000
_cell.length_b   1.000
_cell.length_c   1.000
_cell.angle_alpha   90.00
_cell.angle_beta   90.00
_cell.angle_gamma   90.00
#
_symmetry.space_group_name_H-M   'P 1'
#
loop_
_entity.id
_entity.type
_entity.pdbx_description
1 polymer ?
#
loop_
_entity_poly.entity_id
_entity_poly.type
_entity_poly.pdbx_seq_one_letter_code
_entity_poly.pdbx_strand_id
1 'polypeptide(L)'
;MNNDAGTDIRLTDFDYLMADPHLQMVKAAIPYMQQPIQRFLSMVIKMQELNRTMSLFSGGEVTAMGLGSAGERKASPVEMLQAMKPYANPRERELIETIENLQIMMQTMQTT
;
A
#
# COMPACT_ATOMS: atom_id res chain seq x y z
N MET A 1 -0.32 26.02 18.41
CA MET A 1 0.69 24.95 18.19
C MET A 1 -0.07 23.75 17.66
N ASN A 2 -0.10 23.56 16.34
CA ASN A 2 -0.73 22.37 15.75
C ASN A 2 0.20 21.18 15.98
N ASN A 3 -0.31 20.20 16.73
CA ASN A 3 0.34 18.90 16.93
C ASN A 3 0.11 18.02 15.69
N ASP A 4 0.60 18.44 14.52
CA ASP A 4 0.80 17.52 13.41
C ASP A 4 2.11 16.79 13.68
N ALA A 5 2.10 15.95 14.72
CA ALA A 5 3.00 14.82 14.79
C ALA A 5 2.60 13.94 13.61
N GLY A 6 3.21 14.21 12.44
CA GLY A 6 3.08 13.39 11.27
C GLY A 6 3.39 11.97 11.70
N THR A 7 2.36 11.16 11.86
CA THR A 7 2.50 9.72 11.82
C THR A 7 3.25 9.48 10.53
N ASP A 8 4.48 9.00 10.64
CA ASP A 8 5.31 8.67 9.49
C ASP A 8 4.62 7.49 8.80
N ILE A 9 3.65 7.80 7.93
CA ILE A 9 2.86 6.82 7.21
C ILE A 9 3.81 6.24 6.17
N ARG A 10 4.27 5.02 6.47
CA ARG A 10 5.05 4.25 5.53
C ARG A 10 4.22 3.99 4.28
N LEU A 11 4.77 4.34 3.11
CA LEU A 11 4.17 4.03 1.82
C LEU A 11 4.36 2.56 1.47
N THR A 12 3.35 1.97 0.86
CA THR A 12 3.37 0.59 0.34
C THR A 12 3.94 0.54 -1.07
N ASP A 13 4.37 -0.65 -1.53
CA ASP A 13 4.78 -0.86 -2.92
C ASP A 13 3.67 -0.47 -3.90
N PHE A 14 2.42 -0.67 -3.51
CA PHE A 14 1.25 -0.20 -4.26
C PHE A 14 1.24 1.33 -4.42
N ASP A 15 1.52 2.08 -3.34
CA ASP A 15 1.58 3.53 -3.39
C ASP A 15 2.71 4.04 -4.31
N TYR A 16 3.87 3.37 -4.28
CA TYR A 16 4.99 3.71 -5.18
C TYR A 16 4.65 3.45 -6.64
N LEU A 17 3.95 2.37 -6.96
CA LEU A 17 3.51 2.06 -8.33
C LEU A 17 2.49 3.07 -8.86
N MET A 18 1.61 3.60 -7.99
CA MET A 18 0.65 4.64 -8.38
C MET A 18 1.28 6.05 -8.42
N ALA A 19 2.46 6.22 -7.83
CA ALA A 19 3.08 7.54 -7.68
C ALA A 19 3.62 8.06 -9.01
N ASP A 20 3.43 9.36 -9.24
CA ASP A 20 4.04 10.09 -10.35
C ASP A 20 4.87 11.24 -9.77
N PRO A 21 6.19 11.33 -10.06
CA PRO A 21 7.06 12.36 -9.49
C PRO A 21 6.56 13.79 -9.72
N HIS A 22 5.97 14.08 -10.89
CA HIS A 22 5.42 15.40 -11.18
C HIS A 22 4.16 15.67 -10.35
N LEU A 23 3.29 14.67 -10.19
CA LEU A 23 2.13 14.81 -9.29
C LEU A 23 2.56 14.99 -7.83
N GLN A 24 3.65 14.35 -7.39
CA GLN A 24 4.18 14.57 -6.05
C GLN A 24 4.70 16.00 -5.85
N MET A 25 5.37 16.58 -6.86
CA MET A 25 5.75 18.01 -6.82
C MET A 25 4.53 18.91 -6.70
N VAL A 26 3.47 18.65 -7.47
CA VAL A 26 2.22 19.45 -7.41
C VAL A 26 1.54 19.27 -6.06
N LYS A 27 1.45 18.05 -5.52
CA LYS A 27 0.90 17.78 -4.18
C LYS A 27 1.64 18.53 -3.08
N ALA A 28 2.97 18.56 -3.13
CA ALA A 28 3.79 19.29 -2.17
C ALA A 28 3.53 20.80 -2.20
N ALA A 29 3.08 21.34 -3.33
CA ALA A 29 2.72 22.75 -3.46
C ALA A 29 1.30 23.08 -2.93
N ILE A 30 0.40 22.09 -2.83
CA ILE A 30 -1.02 22.30 -2.43
C ILE A 30 -1.19 23.10 -1.14
N PRO A 31 -0.45 22.83 -0.04
CA PRO A 31 -0.62 23.55 1.24
C PRO A 31 -0.35 25.05 1.13
N TYR A 32 0.36 25.50 0.10
CA TYR A 32 0.72 26.90 -0.13
C TYR A 32 -0.27 27.64 -1.04
N MET A 33 -1.35 26.98 -1.48
CA MET A 33 -2.33 27.54 -2.41
C MET A 33 -3.58 28.05 -1.68
N GLN A 34 -4.35 28.92 -2.36
CA GLN A 34 -5.64 29.37 -1.84
C GLN A 34 -6.68 28.23 -1.84
N GLN A 35 -7.55 28.23 -0.83
CA GLN A 35 -8.54 27.15 -0.58
C GLN A 35 -9.34 26.67 -1.82
N PRO A 36 -9.86 27.55 -2.71
CA PRO A 36 -10.58 27.09 -3.90
C PRO A 36 -9.70 26.26 -4.85
N ILE A 37 -8.46 26.70 -5.07
CA ILE A 37 -7.49 26.05 -5.95
C ILE A 37 -6.96 24.78 -5.30
N GLN A 38 -6.64 24.83 -4.01
CA GLN A 38 -6.24 23.67 -3.21
C GLN A 38 -7.28 22.54 -3.30
N ARG A 39 -8.56 22.85 -3.07
CA ARG A 39 -9.64 21.86 -3.18
C ARG A 39 -9.74 21.30 -4.60
N PHE A 40 -9.75 22.17 -5.61
CA PHE A 40 -9.86 21.76 -7.01
C PHE A 40 -8.71 20.84 -7.43
N LEU A 41 -7.45 21.24 -7.21
CA LEU A 41 -6.29 20.45 -7.57
C LEU A 41 -6.22 19.14 -6.78
N SER A 42 -6.59 19.14 -5.49
CA SER A 42 -6.63 17.92 -4.69
C SER A 42 -7.59 16.88 -5.31
N MET A 43 -8.77 17.31 -5.76
CA MET A 43 -9.72 16.44 -6.44
C MET A 43 -9.18 15.94 -7.79
N VAL A 44 -8.61 16.83 -8.60
CA VAL A 44 -8.04 16.45 -9.91
C VAL A 44 -6.92 15.42 -9.76
N ILE A 45 -6.01 15.63 -8.80
CA ILE A 45 -4.91 14.70 -8.54
C ILE A 45 -5.44 13.34 -8.11
N LYS A 46 -6.45 13.29 -7.22
CA LYS A 46 -7.06 12.03 -6.79
C LYS A 46 -7.73 11.28 -7.94
N MET A 47 -8.39 12.00 -8.85
CA MET A 47 -8.97 11.39 -10.05
C MET A 47 -7.89 10.82 -10.99
N GLN A 48 -6.75 11.51 -11.12
CA GLN A 48 -5.63 11.00 -11.90
C GLN A 48 -4.98 9.75 -11.28
N GLU A 49 -4.81 9.72 -9.96
CA GLU A 49 -4.34 8.51 -9.24
C GLU A 49 -5.30 7.33 -9.46
N LEU A 50 -6.60 7.56 -9.31
CA LEU A 50 -7.62 6.54 -9.56
C LEU A 50 -7.56 6.00 -10.98
N ASN A 51 -7.41 6.88 -11.97
CA ASN A 51 -7.29 6.46 -13.37
C ASN A 51 -6.02 5.62 -13.60
N ARG A 52 -4.89 5.95 -12.97
CA ARG A 52 -3.67 5.13 -13.04
C ARG A 52 -3.86 3.77 -12.37
N THR A 53 -4.54 3.72 -11.23
CA THR A 53 -4.91 2.46 -10.60
C THR A 53 -5.73 1.60 -11.55
N MET A 54 -6.77 2.15 -12.17
CA MET A 54 -7.59 1.43 -13.15
C MET A 54 -6.78 0.97 -14.37
N SER A 55 -5.87 1.80 -14.89
CA SER A 55 -5.05 1.44 -16.05
C SER A 55 -4.13 0.26 -15.77
N LEU A 56 -3.52 0.20 -14.58
CA LEU A 56 -2.63 -0.90 -14.17
C LEU A 56 -3.35 -2.25 -14.17
N PHE A 57 -4.61 -2.29 -13.73
CA PHE A 57 -5.42 -3.51 -13.77
C PHE A 57 -5.93 -3.85 -15.18
N SER A 58 -6.10 -2.86 -16.05
CA SER A 58 -6.53 -3.08 -17.44
C SER A 58 -5.39 -3.51 -18.39
N GLY A 59 -4.14 -3.11 -18.10
CA GLY A 59 -2.98 -3.29 -18.98
C GLY A 59 -2.14 -4.55 -18.76
N GLY A 60 -2.51 -5.43 -17.82
CA GLY A 60 -1.73 -6.62 -17.48
C GLY A 60 -0.46 -6.35 -16.65
N GLU A 61 -0.21 -5.10 -16.27
CA GLU A 61 0.85 -4.67 -15.32
C GLU A 61 0.55 -5.08 -13.86
N VAL A 62 -0.53 -5.82 -13.64
CA VAL A 62 -0.77 -6.63 -12.44
C VAL A 62 0.38 -7.61 -12.18
N THR A 63 1.15 -7.96 -13.23
CA THR A 63 2.42 -8.70 -13.18
C THR A 63 3.49 -8.02 -12.32
N ALA A 64 3.54 -6.69 -12.24
CA ALA A 64 4.51 -5.95 -11.42
C ALA A 64 4.18 -5.99 -9.91
N MET A 65 2.93 -6.28 -9.53
CA MET A 65 2.52 -6.51 -8.14
C MET A 65 2.64 -7.98 -7.71
N GLY A 66 3.17 -8.87 -8.56
CA GLY A 66 3.12 -10.32 -8.33
C GLY A 66 1.70 -10.91 -8.41
N LEU A 67 0.72 -10.14 -8.89
CA LEU A 67 -0.69 -10.52 -8.95
C LEU A 67 -1.12 -11.00 -10.35
N GLY A 68 -0.26 -10.84 -11.36
CA GLY A 68 -0.48 -11.26 -12.74
C GLY A 68 0.67 -12.16 -13.21
N SER A 69 0.34 -13.31 -13.78
CA SER A 69 1.21 -14.39 -14.26
C SER A 69 2.63 -14.03 -14.73
N ALA A 70 3.63 -14.36 -13.89
CA ALA A 70 4.97 -14.79 -14.30
C ALA A 70 5.58 -15.68 -13.19
N GLY A 71 5.04 -16.90 -13.05
CA GLY A 71 5.52 -17.92 -12.11
C GLY A 71 4.53 -18.20 -10.98
N GLU A 72 3.91 -19.39 -11.01
CA GLU A 72 2.84 -19.89 -10.15
C GLU A 72 3.21 -20.06 -8.66
N ARG A 73 3.57 -18.98 -7.96
CA ARG A 73 3.67 -19.01 -6.50
C ARG A 73 2.57 -18.14 -5.91
N LYS A 74 1.44 -18.76 -5.54
CA LYS A 74 0.48 -18.11 -4.63
C LYS A 74 1.25 -17.77 -3.36
N ALA A 75 1.33 -16.47 -3.03
CA ALA A 75 1.94 -16.03 -1.79
C ALA A 75 1.28 -16.78 -0.62
N SER A 76 2.10 -17.38 0.24
CA SER A 76 1.62 -18.04 1.43
C SER A 76 0.97 -17.00 2.35
N PRO A 77 -0.05 -17.37 3.14
CA PRO A 77 -0.67 -16.39 4.02
C PRO A 77 0.28 -15.88 5.11
N VAL A 78 1.38 -16.61 5.41
CA VAL A 78 2.49 -16.13 6.26
C VAL A 78 3.28 -15.00 5.58
N GLU A 79 3.65 -15.14 4.30
CA GLU A 79 4.34 -14.08 3.55
C GLU A 79 3.49 -12.80 3.47
N MET A 80 2.17 -12.94 3.30
CA MET A 80 1.23 -11.80 3.34
C MET A 80 1.24 -11.10 4.70
N LEU A 81 1.16 -11.86 5.79
CA LEU A 81 1.20 -11.34 7.16
C LEU A 81 2.51 -10.59 7.45
N GLN A 82 3.63 -11.14 7.00
CA GLN A 82 4.94 -10.50 7.09
C GLN A 82 5.01 -9.19 6.32
N ALA A 83 4.39 -9.12 5.13
CA ALA A 83 4.32 -7.88 4.34
C ALA A 83 3.45 -6.80 5.00
N MET A 84 2.42 -7.18 5.77
CA MET A 84 1.55 -6.27 6.52
C MET A 84 2.19 -5.74 7.81
N LYS A 85 3.03 -6.56 8.47
CA LYS A 85 3.63 -6.28 9.78
C LYS A 85 4.29 -4.90 9.94
N PRO A 86 4.98 -4.33 8.93
CA PRO A 86 5.56 -2.99 9.04
C PRO A 86 4.55 -1.85 9.19
N TYR A 87 3.31 -2.05 8.72
CA TYR A 87 2.24 -1.05 8.74
C TYR A 87 1.32 -1.21 9.96
N ALA A 88 1.45 -2.30 10.70
CA ALA A 88 0.67 -2.62 11.89
C ALA A 88 1.13 -1.84 13.12
N ASN A 89 0.18 -1.44 13.96
CA ASN A 89 0.43 -0.92 15.31
C ASN A 89 0.85 -2.04 16.28
N PRO A 90 1.32 -1.74 17.50
CA PRO A 90 1.83 -2.77 18.42
C PRO A 90 0.86 -3.92 18.69
N ARG A 91 -0.43 -3.63 18.89
CA ARG A 91 -1.46 -4.66 19.12
C ARG A 91 -1.70 -5.52 17.88
N GLU A 92 -1.73 -4.90 16.71
CA GLU A 92 -1.88 -5.60 15.44
C GLU A 92 -0.68 -6.48 15.12
N ARG A 93 0.54 -6.07 15.50
CA ARG A 93 1.75 -6.90 15.34
C ARG A 93 1.70 -8.16 16.20
N GLU A 94 1.26 -8.06 17.45
CA GLU A 94 1.07 -9.23 18.32
C GLU A 94 0.03 -10.20 17.75
N LEU A 95 -1.07 -9.66 17.19
CA LEU A 95 -2.08 -10.47 16.52
C LEU A 95 -1.51 -11.17 15.27
N ILE A 96 -0.77 -10.44 14.44
CA ILE A 96 -0.10 -10.98 13.26
C ILE A 96 0.84 -12.13 13.65
N GLU A 97 1.68 -11.94 14.66
CA GLU A 97 2.60 -12.98 15.17
C GLU A 97 1.86 -14.21 15.67
N THR A 98 0.73 -14.02 16.35
CA THR A 98 -0.12 -15.13 16.81
C THR A 98 -0.65 -15.93 15.63
N ILE A 99 -1.15 -15.27 14.59
CA ILE A 99 -1.68 -15.93 13.39
C ILE A 99 -0.55 -16.63 12.60
N GLU A 100 0.61 -15.98 12.46
CA GLU A 100 1.80 -16.58 11.82
C GLU A 100 2.20 -17.88 12.50
N ASN A 101 2.31 -17.88 13.84
CA ASN A 101 2.66 -19.06 14.63
C ASN A 101 1.64 -20.20 14.46
N LEU A 102 0.34 -19.88 14.44
CA LEU A 102 -0.72 -20.87 14.21
C LEU A 102 -0.64 -21.48 12.81
N GLN A 103 -0.36 -20.68 11.77
CA GLN A 103 -0.21 -21.19 10.41
C GLN A 103 1.01 -22.09 10.26
N ILE A 104 2.16 -21.70 10.84
CA ILE A 104 3.37 -22.52 10.83
C ILE A 104 3.09 -23.86 11.52
N MET A 105 2.39 -23.85 12.66
CA MET A 105 2.02 -25.08 13.37
C MET A 105 1.09 -25.98 12.54
N MET A 106 0.09 -25.41 11.85
CA MET A 106 -0.78 -26.20 10.96
C MET A 106 -0.01 -26.84 9.80
N GLN A 107 0.98 -26.13 9.24
CA GLN A 107 1.81 -26.65 8.15
C GLN A 107 2.72 -27.79 8.62
N THR A 108 3.35 -27.65 9.79
CA THR A 108 4.25 -28.70 10.32
C THR A 108 3.51 -29.98 10.71
N MET A 109 2.26 -29.87 11.17
CA MET A 109 1.38 -31.02 11.46
C MET A 109 0.87 -31.73 10.19
N GLN A 110 0.79 -31.05 9.04
CA GLN A 110 0.36 -31.65 7.77
C GLN A 110 1.51 -32.36 7.03
N THR A 111 2.76 -32.05 7.36
CA THR A 111 3.95 -32.65 6.74
C THR A 111 4.54 -33.84 7.52
N THR A 112 3.92 -34.23 8.64
CA THR A 112 4.29 -35.39 9.46
C THR A 112 3.26 -36.49 9.27
#